data_AF-A0AB36AD22-F1
#
_entry.id   AF-A0AB36AD22-F1
#
_cell.length_a   1.000
_cell.length_b   1.000
_cell.length_c   1.000
_cell.angle_alpha   90.00
_cell.angle_beta   90.00
_cell.angle_gamma   90.00
#
_symmetry.space_group_name_H-M   'P 1'
#
loop_
_entity.id
_entity.type
_entity.pdbx_description
1 polymer ?
#
loop_
_entity_poly.entity_id
_entity_poly.type
_entity_poly.pdbx_seq_one_letter_code
_entity_poly.pdbx_strand_id
1 'polypeptide(L)'
;MLFFLNDNIQRNKSGIEHAQIKRLHLFEKYHQPAKIVTRQYSNELHLVTAEAGIDDRNFINLFDYFQEACEVPQRNIRIKDIPVNPHWERKADGINYNYYQNGKRVLYIRRRSDTDRRVINIQYFDHYGKLLKVSWFDSRGFISVEQLYDWDGKMATENYYRPDGTLAIQLAHQQDKRGKEIKTYHLFNYHGRDYQFSGFDQLTRFFLDELVTDKQICGEGPVGFVVDRVYELGWAVLHMKHRVFRVLQLHNDHVNNPDDMLHSPLNYNYDWGLKHLQDWDGIIALTPQQQKDLQDRFGKLGVKIYRIPGPIVPAAVIDKRHVPFKKRTKKQVVMVARLSPEKQQDHLLKAWPQVLAAVPDAKLDFWGYANDDFDKTLNKIVKEEGINSSVTFHGYTDDVNSVYEDAQLLILPSRAEGLPLSLVEAQSHGLPIIANDIKYGPSDVVIDQQDGLLTKNGDIDGLAQAIVRLLQDQERLAQMSENAYADSERYSEPNVMKLWNELVADMKEKGEE
;
A
#
# COMPACT_ATOMS: atom_id res chain seq x y z
N MET A 1 2.75 -4.40 22.48
CA MET A 1 3.06 -4.60 21.05
C MET A 1 1.88 -4.11 20.23
N LEU A 2 2.10 -3.21 19.27
CA LEU A 2 1.08 -2.85 18.29
C LEU A 2 1.31 -3.60 16.97
N PHE A 3 0.27 -4.14 16.38
CA PHE A 3 0.32 -4.72 15.04
C PHE A 3 -0.48 -3.86 14.06
N PHE A 4 0.14 -3.50 12.95
CA PHE A 4 -0.51 -2.78 11.86
C PHE A 4 -0.96 -3.79 10.80
N LEU A 5 -2.26 -4.06 10.74
CA LEU A 5 -2.80 -5.12 9.91
C LEU A 5 -3.18 -4.60 8.52
N ASN A 6 -2.64 -5.25 7.49
CA ASN A 6 -2.95 -5.01 6.08
C ASN A 6 -3.24 -6.36 5.38
N ASP A 7 -3.84 -6.32 4.20
CA ASP A 7 -4.12 -7.54 3.43
C ASP A 7 -2.82 -8.07 2.80
N ASN A 8 -2.08 -7.19 2.11
CA ASN A 8 -0.86 -7.51 1.39
C ASN A 8 0.08 -6.29 1.26
N ILE A 9 1.32 -6.53 0.81
CA ILE A 9 2.25 -5.49 0.36
C ILE A 9 2.76 -5.86 -1.03
N GLN A 10 2.62 -4.94 -1.98
CA GLN A 10 3.06 -5.12 -3.37
C GLN A 10 4.22 -4.19 -3.70
N ARG A 11 4.92 -4.45 -4.81
CA ARG A 11 6.05 -3.63 -5.24
C ARG A 11 5.63 -2.18 -5.49
N ASN A 12 4.61 -2.01 -6.33
CA ASN A 12 3.96 -0.72 -6.56
C ASN A 12 2.87 -0.53 -5.50
N LYS A 13 3.17 0.30 -4.50
CA LYS A 13 2.37 0.44 -3.28
C LYS A 13 1.27 1.47 -3.48
N SER A 14 0.16 1.29 -2.77
CA SER A 14 -0.84 2.36 -2.65
C SER A 14 -0.45 3.31 -1.51
N GLY A 15 -1.19 4.42 -1.37
CA GLY A 15 -0.97 5.37 -0.28
C GLY A 15 -1.13 4.73 1.12
N ILE A 16 -1.88 3.64 1.24
CA ILE A 16 -2.11 2.95 2.52
C ILE A 16 -0.84 2.24 2.98
N GLU A 17 -0.19 1.49 2.09
CA GLU A 17 1.08 0.83 2.42
C GLU A 17 2.16 1.87 2.73
N HIS A 18 2.24 2.97 1.96
CA HIS A 18 3.18 4.06 2.28
C HIS A 18 2.94 4.68 3.66
N ALA A 19 1.68 4.97 4.03
CA ALA A 19 1.35 5.50 5.35
C ALA A 19 1.69 4.50 6.47
N GLN A 20 1.42 3.21 6.25
CA GLN A 20 1.71 2.16 7.22
C GLN A 20 3.22 1.96 7.43
N ILE A 21 4.03 2.01 6.36
CA ILE A 21 5.49 1.93 6.44
C ILE A 21 6.07 3.13 7.20
N LYS A 22 5.63 4.36 6.86
CA LYS A 22 6.06 5.57 7.58
C LYS A 22 5.72 5.49 9.07
N ARG A 23 4.55 4.94 9.41
CA ARG A 23 4.15 4.67 10.79
C ARG A 23 5.07 3.67 11.47
N LEU A 24 5.44 2.58 10.81
CA LEU A 24 6.40 1.61 11.36
C LEU A 24 7.74 2.28 11.68
N HIS A 25 8.29 3.02 10.72
CA HIS A 25 9.57 3.73 10.91
C HIS A 25 9.50 4.78 12.03
N LEU A 26 8.36 5.46 12.19
CA LEU A 26 8.12 6.35 13.33
C LEU A 26 8.19 5.58 14.66
N PHE A 27 7.52 4.44 14.75
CA PHE A 27 7.52 3.62 15.96
C PHE A 27 8.92 3.07 16.29
N GLU A 28 9.67 2.63 15.28
CA GLU A 28 11.07 2.20 15.43
C GLU A 28 11.95 3.33 15.98
N LYS A 29 11.81 4.54 15.42
CA LYS A 29 12.57 5.73 15.85
C LYS A 29 12.31 6.11 17.31
N TYR A 30 11.07 5.98 17.77
CA TYR A 30 10.66 6.27 19.15
C TYR A 30 10.70 5.03 20.07
N HIS A 31 11.32 3.94 19.62
CA HIS A 31 11.46 2.69 20.36
C HIS A 31 10.12 2.14 20.90
N GLN A 32 9.04 2.36 20.16
CA GLN A 32 7.73 1.79 20.45
C GLN A 32 7.58 0.43 19.75
N PRO A 33 7.26 -0.66 20.48
CA PRO A 33 7.15 -1.98 19.86
C PRO A 33 5.98 -2.04 18.88
N ALA A 34 6.29 -2.18 17.60
CA ALA A 34 5.31 -2.39 16.54
C ALA A 34 5.81 -3.31 15.44
N LYS A 35 4.87 -4.00 14.76
CA LYS A 35 5.13 -4.81 13.57
C LYS A 35 4.02 -4.64 12.54
N ILE A 36 4.35 -4.78 11.25
CA ILE A 36 3.34 -4.89 10.20
C ILE A 36 2.94 -6.36 10.06
N VAL A 37 1.64 -6.63 9.89
CA VAL A 37 1.08 -7.97 9.68
C VAL A 37 0.31 -8.00 8.37
N THR A 38 0.58 -9.01 7.54
CA THR A 38 -0.14 -9.27 6.28
C THR A 38 -0.65 -10.70 6.22
N ARG A 39 -1.60 -10.97 5.32
CA ARG A 39 -2.17 -12.32 5.19
C ARG A 39 -2.01 -12.96 3.82
N GLN A 40 -1.86 -12.20 2.74
CA GLN A 40 -1.72 -12.79 1.40
C GLN A 40 -0.33 -13.38 1.19
N TYR A 41 -0.27 -14.53 0.52
CA TYR A 41 0.96 -15.18 0.13
C TYR A 41 1.62 -14.48 -1.08
N SER A 42 2.95 -14.39 -1.07
CA SER A 42 3.74 -14.00 -2.25
C SER A 42 5.15 -14.57 -2.18
N ASN A 43 5.61 -15.23 -3.26
CA ASN A 43 6.98 -15.73 -3.38
C ASN A 43 8.05 -14.62 -3.31
N GLU A 44 7.65 -13.38 -3.59
CA GLU A 44 8.55 -12.22 -3.71
C GLU A 44 8.42 -11.28 -2.50
N LEU A 45 7.64 -11.66 -1.48
CA LEU A 45 7.26 -10.80 -0.36
C LEU A 45 8.49 -10.16 0.30
N HIS A 46 9.49 -10.96 0.64
CA HIS A 46 10.69 -10.49 1.33
C HIS A 46 11.62 -9.63 0.46
N LEU A 47 11.53 -9.69 -0.87
CA LEU A 47 12.20 -8.68 -1.71
C LEU A 47 11.43 -7.37 -1.68
N VAL A 48 10.10 -7.44 -1.75
CA VAL A 48 9.24 -6.26 -1.74
C VAL A 48 9.32 -5.52 -0.41
N THR A 49 9.34 -6.22 0.73
CA THR A 49 9.48 -5.60 2.06
C THR A 49 10.87 -5.02 2.28
N ALA A 50 11.93 -5.72 1.84
CA ALA A 50 13.30 -5.20 1.89
C ALA A 50 13.48 -3.95 1.01
N GLU A 51 12.96 -3.95 -0.22
CA GLU A 51 12.92 -2.76 -1.09
C GLU A 51 12.13 -1.61 -0.46
N ALA A 52 11.14 -1.92 0.39
CA ALA A 52 10.34 -0.94 1.12
C ALA A 52 11.00 -0.44 2.43
N GLY A 53 12.19 -0.95 2.77
CA GLY A 53 12.89 -0.61 4.01
C GLY A 53 12.24 -1.19 5.26
N ILE A 54 11.54 -2.33 5.15
CA ILE A 54 10.95 -3.04 6.28
C ILE A 54 11.89 -4.20 6.66
N ASP A 55 12.34 -4.23 7.92
CA ASP A 55 13.12 -5.34 8.46
C ASP A 55 12.21 -6.55 8.73
N ASP A 56 12.66 -7.76 8.39
CA ASP A 56 11.89 -9.00 8.62
C ASP A 56 11.53 -9.19 10.10
N ARG A 57 12.34 -8.68 11.03
CA ARG A 57 12.04 -8.70 12.47
C ARG A 57 10.81 -7.85 12.82
N ASN A 58 10.44 -6.90 11.98
CA ASN A 58 9.31 -5.99 12.20
C ASN A 58 8.12 -6.32 11.28
N PHE A 59 8.13 -7.49 10.64
CA PHE A 59 7.13 -7.93 9.69
C PHE A 59 6.67 -9.36 9.96
N ILE A 60 5.38 -9.63 9.78
CA ILE A 60 4.81 -10.96 9.91
C ILE A 60 3.82 -11.18 8.76
N ASN A 61 3.89 -12.34 8.13
CA ASN A 61 2.89 -12.81 7.18
C ASN A 61 2.24 -14.09 7.72
N LEU A 62 0.93 -14.25 7.48
CA LEU A 62 0.17 -15.45 7.86
C LEU A 62 0.85 -16.75 7.38
N PHE A 63 1.28 -16.78 6.12
CA PHE A 63 1.90 -17.97 5.54
C PHE A 63 3.29 -18.20 6.12
N ASP A 64 4.13 -17.16 6.22
CA ASP A 64 5.44 -17.29 6.87
C ASP A 64 5.33 -17.76 8.32
N TYR A 65 4.32 -17.30 9.07
CA TYR A 65 4.09 -17.72 10.45
C TYR A 65 3.87 -19.23 10.55
N PHE A 66 2.96 -19.79 9.74
CA PHE A 66 2.68 -21.22 9.76
C PHE A 66 3.71 -22.08 9.01
N GLN A 67 4.43 -21.50 8.05
CA GLN A 67 5.59 -22.12 7.42
C GLN A 67 6.82 -22.09 8.33
N GLU A 68 6.77 -21.44 9.50
CA GLU A 68 7.93 -21.23 10.38
C GLU A 68 9.08 -20.55 9.63
N ALA A 69 8.71 -19.60 8.77
CA ALA A 69 9.56 -18.91 7.83
C ALA A 69 9.61 -17.40 8.08
N CYS A 70 9.29 -16.91 9.28
CA CYS A 70 9.40 -15.47 9.58
C CYS A 70 10.85 -14.96 9.45
N GLU A 71 11.84 -15.79 9.81
CA GLU A 71 13.27 -15.46 9.72
C GLU A 71 14.01 -16.55 8.95
N VAL A 72 14.18 -16.36 7.64
CA VAL A 72 14.92 -17.29 6.77
C VAL A 72 16.10 -16.56 6.12
N PRO A 73 17.34 -17.04 6.26
CA PRO A 73 18.48 -16.41 5.62
C PRO A 73 18.41 -16.59 4.10
N GLN A 74 18.70 -15.52 3.35
CA GLN A 74 18.70 -15.56 1.90
C GLN A 74 19.76 -16.53 1.35
N ARG A 75 19.33 -17.41 0.44
CA ARG A 75 20.18 -18.32 -0.34
C ARG A 75 19.92 -18.12 -1.83
N ASN A 76 20.99 -17.89 -2.59
CA ASN A 76 20.89 -17.66 -4.03
C ASN A 76 20.89 -18.99 -4.79
N ILE A 77 19.71 -19.59 -4.98
CA ILE A 77 19.55 -20.82 -5.76
C ILE A 77 19.72 -20.54 -7.25
N ARG A 78 20.75 -21.14 -7.84
CA ARG A 78 21.04 -21.09 -9.27
C ARG A 78 20.77 -22.46 -9.90
N ILE A 79 20.78 -22.49 -11.23
CA ILE A 79 20.50 -23.73 -11.97
C ILE A 79 21.44 -24.89 -11.63
N LYS A 80 22.70 -24.60 -11.28
CA LYS A 80 23.69 -25.62 -10.89
C LYS A 80 23.32 -26.32 -9.58
N ASP A 81 22.48 -25.70 -8.77
CA ASP A 81 22.05 -26.21 -7.46
C ASP A 81 20.76 -27.05 -7.59
N ILE A 82 20.14 -27.07 -8.79
CA ILE A 82 18.95 -27.88 -9.05
C ILE A 82 19.36 -29.29 -9.49
N PRO A 83 19.00 -30.34 -8.75
CA PRO A 83 19.28 -31.71 -9.15
C PRO A 83 18.44 -32.06 -10.38
N VAL A 84 19.12 -32.28 -11.52
CA VAL A 84 18.52 -32.71 -12.78
C VAL A 84 19.18 -34.00 -13.25
N ASN A 85 18.42 -34.88 -13.90
CA ASN A 85 18.99 -36.11 -14.45
C ASN A 85 20.02 -35.75 -15.55
N PRO A 86 21.28 -36.19 -15.42
CA PRO A 86 22.34 -35.83 -16.37
C PRO A 86 22.12 -36.39 -17.78
N HIS A 87 21.23 -37.38 -17.94
CA HIS A 87 20.90 -37.97 -19.24
C HIS A 87 19.79 -37.21 -19.99
N TRP A 88 19.16 -36.21 -19.36
CA TRP A 88 18.16 -35.39 -20.05
C TRP A 88 18.82 -34.40 -21.02
N GLU A 89 18.25 -34.29 -22.21
CA GLU A 89 18.67 -33.30 -23.19
C GLU A 89 18.26 -31.91 -22.69
N ARG A 90 19.21 -30.99 -22.52
CA ARG A 90 18.96 -29.61 -22.08
C ARG A 90 18.98 -28.65 -23.26
N LYS A 91 17.91 -27.85 -23.42
CA LYS A 91 17.82 -26.78 -24.42
C LYS A 91 17.61 -25.43 -23.73
N ALA A 92 18.38 -24.43 -24.13
CA ALA A 92 18.20 -23.06 -23.66
C ALA A 92 16.94 -22.44 -24.29
N ASP A 93 16.25 -21.61 -23.52
CA ASP A 93 15.09 -20.81 -23.92
C ASP A 93 15.28 -19.39 -23.39
N GLY A 94 16.08 -18.61 -24.10
CA GLY A 94 16.62 -17.34 -23.60
C GLY A 94 17.40 -17.55 -22.30
N ILE A 95 16.87 -16.99 -21.21
CA ILE A 95 17.43 -17.15 -19.86
C ILE A 95 16.83 -18.33 -19.11
N ASN A 96 15.95 -19.14 -19.70
CA ASN A 96 15.35 -20.32 -19.07
C ASN A 96 15.92 -21.59 -19.70
N TYR A 97 15.55 -22.76 -19.16
CA TYR A 97 15.98 -24.04 -19.72
C TYR A 97 14.86 -25.07 -19.75
N ASN A 98 14.71 -25.72 -20.90
CA ASN A 98 13.88 -26.91 -21.09
C ASN A 98 14.75 -28.17 -20.97
N TYR A 99 14.20 -29.22 -20.36
CA TYR A 99 14.83 -30.55 -20.30
C TYR A 99 13.91 -31.60 -20.91
N TYR A 100 14.50 -32.50 -21.69
CA TYR A 100 13.80 -33.51 -22.46
C TYR A 100 14.30 -34.93 -22.15
N GLN A 101 13.37 -35.87 -22.14
CA GLN A 101 13.64 -37.30 -22.11
C GLN A 101 12.94 -37.94 -23.32
N ASN A 102 13.69 -38.63 -24.17
CA ASN A 102 13.16 -39.27 -25.40
C ASN A 102 12.33 -38.32 -26.27
N GLY A 103 12.82 -37.08 -26.46
CA GLY A 103 12.15 -36.06 -27.27
C GLY A 103 10.94 -35.38 -26.59
N LYS A 104 10.56 -35.77 -25.37
CA LYS A 104 9.43 -35.20 -24.63
C LYS A 104 9.92 -34.29 -23.51
N ARG A 105 9.32 -33.10 -23.36
CA ARG A 105 9.68 -32.16 -22.30
C ARG A 105 9.22 -32.72 -20.95
N VAL A 106 10.14 -32.79 -19.99
CA VAL A 106 9.86 -33.30 -18.63
C VAL A 106 10.04 -32.23 -17.56
N LEU A 107 10.89 -31.22 -17.83
CA LEU A 107 11.19 -30.14 -16.88
C LEU A 107 11.34 -28.80 -17.61
N TYR A 108 10.92 -27.73 -16.97
CA TYR A 108 11.25 -26.36 -17.36
C TYR A 108 11.70 -25.58 -16.13
N ILE A 109 12.87 -24.93 -16.21
CA ILE A 109 13.40 -24.10 -15.11
C ILE A 109 13.33 -22.63 -15.54
N ARG A 110 12.52 -21.85 -14.81
CA ARG A 110 12.38 -20.41 -15.01
C ARG A 110 13.34 -19.66 -14.10
N ARG A 111 14.04 -18.65 -14.65
CA ARG A 111 15.00 -17.83 -13.90
C ARG A 111 14.67 -16.35 -13.98
N ARG A 112 15.20 -15.59 -13.02
CA ARG A 112 15.13 -14.12 -13.00
C ARG A 112 15.97 -13.52 -14.13
N SER A 113 15.48 -12.40 -14.64
CA SER A 113 16.16 -11.62 -15.68
C SER A 113 17.32 -10.78 -15.15
N ASP A 114 17.44 -10.65 -13.82
CA ASP A 114 18.51 -9.95 -13.13
C ASP A 114 19.88 -10.63 -13.25
N THR A 115 20.91 -9.95 -12.74
CA THR A 115 22.32 -10.39 -12.77
C THR A 115 22.55 -11.71 -12.04
N ASP A 116 21.77 -11.99 -10.98
CA ASP A 116 21.94 -13.19 -10.17
C ASP A 116 21.35 -14.45 -10.79
N ARG A 117 20.45 -14.31 -11.78
CA ARG A 117 19.85 -15.42 -12.55
C ARG A 117 19.27 -16.50 -11.64
N ARG A 118 18.68 -16.10 -10.50
CA ARG A 118 18.11 -17.03 -9.52
C ARG A 118 16.95 -17.81 -10.11
N VAL A 119 16.76 -19.04 -9.65
CA VAL A 119 15.61 -19.86 -10.03
C VAL A 119 14.34 -19.27 -9.40
N ILE A 120 13.31 -19.06 -10.22
CA ILE A 120 11.99 -18.60 -9.78
C ILE A 120 11.11 -19.80 -9.48
N ASN A 121 11.01 -20.71 -10.45
CA ASN A 121 10.24 -21.93 -10.30
C ASN A 121 10.75 -23.04 -11.21
N ILE A 122 10.31 -24.26 -10.90
CA ILE A 122 10.54 -25.47 -11.68
C ILE A 122 9.18 -26.06 -12.05
N GLN A 123 8.98 -26.32 -13.33
CA GLN A 123 7.75 -26.88 -13.86
C GLN A 123 8.00 -28.31 -14.31
N TYR A 124 7.11 -29.21 -13.93
CA TYR A 124 7.19 -30.64 -14.22
C TYR A 124 6.06 -31.04 -15.16
N PHE A 125 6.39 -31.84 -16.16
CA PHE A 125 5.45 -32.28 -17.20
C PHE A 125 5.29 -33.80 -17.21
N ASP A 126 4.10 -34.27 -17.52
CA ASP A 126 3.81 -35.70 -17.70
C ASP A 126 4.32 -36.23 -19.04
N HIS A 127 4.09 -37.53 -19.28
CA HIS A 127 4.46 -38.20 -20.52
C HIS A 127 3.72 -37.68 -21.78
N TYR A 128 2.67 -36.87 -21.61
CA TYR A 128 1.92 -36.21 -22.68
C TYR A 128 2.37 -34.75 -22.88
N GLY A 129 3.35 -34.27 -22.09
CA GLY A 129 3.84 -32.89 -22.15
C GLY A 129 2.94 -31.89 -21.42
N LYS A 130 2.01 -32.38 -20.60
CA LYS A 130 1.07 -31.57 -19.84
C LYS A 130 1.64 -31.21 -18.47
N LEU A 131 1.39 -29.99 -18.02
CA LEU A 131 1.86 -29.48 -16.74
C LEU A 131 1.22 -30.27 -15.59
N LEU A 132 2.07 -30.86 -14.74
CA LEU A 132 1.67 -31.59 -13.54
C LEU A 132 1.83 -30.75 -12.28
N LYS A 133 2.99 -30.11 -12.18
CA LYS A 133 3.42 -29.44 -10.95
C LYS A 133 4.28 -28.22 -11.25
N VAL A 134 4.13 -27.17 -10.46
CA VAL A 134 5.08 -26.04 -10.41
C VAL A 134 5.57 -25.87 -8.99
N SER A 135 6.88 -26.01 -8.78
CA SER A 135 7.54 -25.74 -7.51
C SER A 135 8.11 -24.33 -7.54
N TRP A 136 7.56 -23.43 -6.73
CA TRP A 136 7.99 -22.04 -6.62
C TRP A 136 8.97 -21.85 -5.47
N PHE A 137 10.01 -21.08 -5.75
CA PHE A 137 10.96 -20.65 -4.75
C PHE A 137 10.46 -19.36 -4.10
N ASP A 138 10.50 -19.31 -2.78
CA ASP A 138 10.51 -18.05 -2.06
C ASP A 138 11.81 -17.30 -2.41
N SER A 139 11.77 -15.97 -2.35
CA SER A 139 12.89 -15.11 -2.71
C SER A 139 14.14 -15.32 -1.86
N ARG A 140 14.02 -15.98 -0.70
CA ARG A 140 15.11 -16.39 0.20
C ARG A 140 15.66 -17.78 -0.15
N GLY A 141 15.09 -18.48 -1.13
CA GLY A 141 15.74 -19.60 -1.82
C GLY A 141 15.36 -21.01 -1.36
N PHE A 142 14.23 -21.19 -0.68
CA PHE A 142 13.65 -22.52 -0.45
C PHE A 142 12.40 -22.71 -1.31
N ILE A 143 11.98 -23.96 -1.56
CA ILE A 143 10.70 -24.23 -2.23
C ILE A 143 9.61 -23.95 -1.21
N SER A 144 8.85 -22.89 -1.44
CA SER A 144 7.83 -22.42 -0.49
C SER A 144 6.44 -22.91 -0.87
N VAL A 145 6.13 -23.03 -2.17
CA VAL A 145 4.85 -23.59 -2.62
C VAL A 145 5.01 -24.53 -3.81
N GLU A 146 4.33 -25.68 -3.78
CA GLU A 146 4.11 -26.53 -4.94
C GLU A 146 2.64 -26.49 -5.37
N GLN A 147 2.40 -26.10 -6.62
CA GLN A 147 1.08 -26.07 -7.24
C GLN A 147 0.89 -27.32 -8.08
N LEU A 148 -0.19 -28.06 -7.85
CA LEU A 148 -0.56 -29.27 -8.57
C LEU A 148 -1.73 -28.99 -9.51
N TYR A 149 -1.63 -29.50 -10.74
CA TYR A 149 -2.60 -29.25 -11.80
C TYR A 149 -3.37 -30.51 -12.17
N ASP A 150 -4.68 -30.37 -12.38
CA ASP A 150 -5.58 -31.45 -12.79
C ASP A 150 -5.50 -31.78 -14.28
N TRP A 151 -6.35 -32.71 -14.75
CA TRP A 151 -6.41 -33.11 -16.16
C TRP A 151 -6.80 -31.98 -17.13
N ASP A 152 -7.48 -30.93 -16.66
CA ASP A 152 -7.87 -29.78 -17.48
C ASP A 152 -6.84 -28.64 -17.44
N GLY A 153 -5.77 -28.80 -16.67
CA GLY A 153 -4.75 -27.76 -16.48
C GLY A 153 -5.17 -26.68 -15.49
N LYS A 154 -6.19 -26.95 -14.66
CA LYS A 154 -6.59 -26.09 -13.55
C LYS A 154 -5.78 -26.45 -12.31
N MET A 155 -5.49 -25.45 -11.48
CA MET A 155 -4.81 -25.65 -10.21
C MET A 155 -5.76 -26.34 -9.23
N ALA A 156 -5.41 -27.56 -8.83
CA ALA A 156 -6.21 -28.37 -7.92
C ALA A 156 -5.79 -28.19 -6.46
N THR A 157 -4.49 -28.02 -6.22
CA THR A 157 -3.93 -27.95 -4.88
C THR A 157 -2.68 -27.09 -4.85
N GLU A 158 -2.52 -26.32 -3.77
CA GLU A 158 -1.28 -25.62 -3.44
C GLU A 158 -0.77 -26.16 -2.10
N ASN A 159 0.47 -26.64 -2.07
CA ASN A 159 1.15 -27.15 -0.89
C ASN A 159 2.21 -26.14 -0.46
N TYR A 160 2.05 -25.50 0.69
CA TYR A 160 3.00 -24.56 1.27
C TYR A 160 3.91 -25.27 2.26
N TYR A 161 5.23 -25.15 2.07
CA TYR A 161 6.24 -25.92 2.79
C TYR A 161 7.01 -25.06 3.78
N ARG A 162 7.39 -25.65 4.91
CA ARG A 162 8.38 -25.08 5.80
C ARG A 162 9.76 -25.06 5.13
N PRO A 163 10.71 -24.22 5.58
CA PRO A 163 12.08 -24.21 5.06
C PRO A 163 12.81 -25.55 5.12
N ASP A 164 12.41 -26.47 6.00
CA ASP A 164 12.95 -27.83 6.11
C ASP A 164 12.37 -28.83 5.08
N GLY A 165 11.37 -28.40 4.28
CA GLY A 165 10.71 -29.20 3.26
C GLY A 165 9.47 -29.96 3.75
N THR A 166 9.07 -29.82 5.01
CA THR A 166 7.82 -30.41 5.53
C THR A 166 6.60 -29.58 5.15
N LEU A 167 5.43 -30.21 4.99
CA LEU A 167 4.20 -29.52 4.61
C LEU A 167 3.63 -28.72 5.80
N ALA A 168 3.39 -27.42 5.60
CA ALA A 168 2.77 -26.54 6.58
C ALA A 168 1.28 -26.36 6.29
N ILE A 169 0.94 -25.88 5.09
CA ILE A 169 -0.45 -25.62 4.68
C ILE A 169 -0.73 -26.33 3.36
N GLN A 170 -1.92 -26.91 3.21
CA GLN A 170 -2.47 -27.28 1.91
C GLN A 170 -3.74 -26.47 1.63
N LEU A 171 -3.79 -25.83 0.47
CA LEU A 171 -4.99 -25.22 -0.07
C LEU A 171 -5.56 -26.15 -1.15
N ALA A 172 -6.75 -26.68 -0.90
CA ALA A 172 -7.49 -27.48 -1.88
C ALA A 172 -8.53 -26.61 -2.60
N HIS A 173 -8.54 -26.69 -3.94
CA HIS A 173 -9.54 -26.07 -4.80
C HIS A 173 -10.59 -27.12 -5.16
N GLN A 174 -11.83 -26.90 -4.72
CA GLN A 174 -12.96 -27.78 -4.99
C GLN A 174 -14.08 -27.00 -5.65
N GLN A 175 -15.06 -27.70 -6.21
CA GLN A 175 -16.30 -27.09 -6.71
C GLN A 175 -17.49 -27.60 -5.92
N ASP A 176 -18.42 -26.70 -5.61
CA ASP A 176 -19.70 -27.08 -5.06
C ASP A 176 -20.61 -27.74 -6.13
N LYS A 177 -21.80 -28.18 -5.72
CA LYS A 177 -22.78 -28.81 -6.64
C LYS A 177 -23.23 -27.88 -7.79
N ARG A 178 -22.96 -26.58 -7.70
CA ARG A 178 -23.31 -25.55 -8.69
C ARG A 178 -22.09 -25.08 -9.50
N GLY A 179 -20.93 -25.71 -9.31
CA GLY A 179 -19.68 -25.35 -10.00
C GLY A 179 -18.96 -24.13 -9.42
N LYS A 180 -19.39 -23.61 -8.26
CA LYS A 180 -18.72 -22.50 -7.58
C LYS A 180 -17.47 -23.02 -6.87
N GLU A 181 -16.36 -22.30 -7.01
CA GLU A 181 -15.12 -22.64 -6.30
C GLU A 181 -15.29 -22.56 -4.78
N ILE A 182 -14.82 -23.60 -4.09
CA ILE A 182 -14.65 -23.67 -2.64
C ILE A 182 -13.18 -23.88 -2.35
N LYS A 183 -12.64 -23.08 -1.42
CA LYS A 183 -11.27 -23.17 -0.94
C LYS A 183 -11.26 -23.72 0.48
N THR A 184 -10.49 -24.78 0.69
CA THR A 184 -10.31 -25.38 2.03
C THR A 184 -8.84 -25.37 2.37
N TYR A 185 -8.52 -24.88 3.56
CA TYR A 185 -7.15 -24.78 4.06
C TYR A 185 -6.94 -25.85 5.13
N HIS A 186 -5.89 -26.64 4.98
CA HIS A 186 -5.44 -27.63 5.95
C HIS A 186 -4.09 -27.20 6.50
N LEU A 187 -3.99 -26.99 7.80
CA LEU A 187 -2.75 -26.66 8.51
C LEU A 187 -2.25 -27.95 9.18
N PHE A 188 -1.03 -28.35 8.86
CA PHE A 188 -0.45 -29.63 9.29
C PHE A 188 0.54 -29.46 10.43
N ASN A 189 0.44 -30.34 11.41
CA ASN A 189 1.38 -30.49 12.53
C ASN A 189 1.69 -29.18 13.28
N TYR A 190 0.72 -28.26 13.35
CA TYR A 190 0.87 -27.03 14.11
C TYR A 190 0.73 -27.35 15.61
N HIS A 191 1.83 -27.23 16.36
CA HIS A 191 1.95 -27.69 17.74
C HIS A 191 1.48 -29.14 17.95
N GLY A 192 1.82 -30.02 16.99
CA GLY A 192 1.48 -31.45 17.06
C GLY A 192 0.04 -31.79 16.67
N ARG A 193 -0.70 -30.85 16.06
CA ARG A 193 -2.10 -31.05 15.66
C ARG A 193 -2.37 -30.52 14.24
N ASP A 194 -3.33 -31.15 13.58
CA ASP A 194 -3.84 -30.71 12.29
C ASP A 194 -5.11 -29.88 12.48
N TYR A 195 -5.27 -28.84 11.66
CA TYR A 195 -6.44 -27.98 11.62
C TYR A 195 -6.98 -27.87 10.21
N GLN A 196 -8.28 -27.63 10.08
CA GLN A 196 -8.95 -27.43 8.80
C GLN A 196 -9.89 -26.24 8.86
N PHE A 197 -9.89 -25.43 7.80
CA PHE A 197 -10.68 -24.20 7.70
C PHE A 197 -11.44 -24.17 6.37
N SER A 198 -12.72 -23.80 6.43
CA SER A 198 -13.61 -23.74 5.25
C SER A 198 -13.53 -22.42 4.49
N GLY A 199 -12.49 -21.62 4.73
CA GLY A 199 -12.28 -20.35 4.05
C GLY A 199 -11.11 -19.55 4.64
N PHE A 200 -10.68 -18.54 3.89
CA PHE A 200 -9.49 -17.77 4.23
C PHE A 200 -9.69 -16.88 5.46
N ASP A 201 -10.89 -16.36 5.70
CA ASP A 201 -11.17 -15.56 6.90
C ASP A 201 -11.11 -16.38 8.19
N GLN A 202 -11.49 -17.66 8.15
CA GLN A 202 -11.36 -18.56 9.31
C GLN A 202 -9.90 -18.86 9.63
N LEU A 203 -9.08 -19.09 8.60
CA LEU A 203 -7.63 -19.24 8.75
C LEU A 203 -6.99 -17.95 9.26
N THR A 204 -7.41 -16.79 8.74
CA THR A 204 -6.94 -15.46 9.18
C THR A 204 -7.27 -15.22 10.65
N ARG A 205 -8.51 -15.48 11.07
CA ARG A 205 -8.93 -15.36 12.48
C ARG A 205 -8.11 -16.28 13.38
N PHE A 206 -7.86 -17.52 12.97
CA PHE A 206 -7.05 -18.47 13.73
C PHE A 206 -5.60 -17.97 13.84
N PHE A 207 -4.99 -17.54 12.75
CA PHE A 207 -3.67 -16.92 12.74
C PHE A 207 -3.55 -15.75 13.72
N LEU A 208 -4.52 -14.83 13.72
CA LEU A 208 -4.49 -13.68 14.62
C LEU A 208 -4.64 -14.12 16.09
N ASP A 209 -5.48 -15.13 16.39
CA ASP A 209 -5.61 -15.71 17.73
C ASP A 209 -4.27 -16.28 18.22
N GLU A 210 -3.55 -17.04 17.38
CA GLU A 210 -2.25 -17.59 17.75
C GLU A 210 -1.19 -16.49 17.90
N LEU A 211 -1.14 -15.54 16.95
CA LEU A 211 -0.18 -14.44 16.95
C LEU A 211 -0.19 -13.64 18.25
N VAL A 212 -1.37 -13.29 18.77
CA VAL A 212 -1.47 -12.46 19.99
C VAL A 212 -1.12 -13.22 21.26
N THR A 213 -1.09 -14.56 21.21
CA THR A 213 -0.67 -15.42 22.32
C THR A 213 0.81 -15.81 22.25
N ASP A 214 1.47 -15.56 21.12
CA ASP A 214 2.89 -15.82 20.94
C ASP A 214 3.75 -14.81 21.72
N LYS A 215 4.23 -15.24 22.89
CA LYS A 215 5.05 -14.42 23.78
C LYS A 215 6.44 -14.11 23.24
N GLN A 216 6.97 -14.91 22.31
CA GLN A 216 8.24 -14.61 21.67
C GLN A 216 8.11 -13.41 20.72
N ILE A 217 6.94 -13.28 20.08
CA ILE A 217 6.64 -12.17 19.18
C ILE A 217 6.12 -10.95 19.95
N CYS A 218 5.14 -11.13 20.83
CA CYS A 218 4.43 -10.04 21.49
C CYS A 218 5.18 -9.46 22.70
N GLY A 219 6.02 -10.26 23.35
CA GLY A 219 6.52 -9.97 24.69
C GLY A 219 5.44 -10.04 25.76
N GLU A 220 5.71 -9.45 26.93
CA GLU A 220 4.81 -9.51 28.09
C GLU A 220 3.80 -8.36 28.18
N GLY A 221 3.95 -7.32 27.35
CA GLY A 221 3.09 -6.15 27.38
C GLY A 221 1.73 -6.35 26.68
N PRO A 222 0.83 -5.36 26.81
CA PRO A 222 -0.47 -5.38 26.15
C PRO A 222 -0.31 -5.42 24.63
N VAL A 223 -1.22 -6.13 23.97
CA VAL A 223 -1.26 -6.28 22.51
C VAL A 223 -2.41 -5.45 21.95
N GLY A 224 -2.17 -4.80 20.82
CA GLY A 224 -3.22 -4.09 20.10
C GLY A 224 -3.07 -4.14 18.59
N PHE A 225 -4.19 -3.96 17.89
CA PHE A 225 -4.29 -3.98 16.44
C PHE A 225 -4.76 -2.62 15.92
N VAL A 226 -4.03 -2.10 14.92
CA VAL A 226 -4.52 -1.05 14.03
C VAL A 226 -4.88 -1.70 12.70
N VAL A 227 -6.15 -1.64 12.31
CA VAL A 227 -6.67 -2.32 11.12
C VAL A 227 -6.78 -1.32 9.98
N ASP A 228 -5.80 -1.33 9.06
CA ASP A 228 -5.75 -0.43 7.91
C ASP A 228 -6.67 -0.90 6.75
N ARG A 229 -7.01 -2.20 6.70
CA ARG A 229 -7.87 -2.85 5.70
C ARG A 229 -9.09 -3.51 6.34
N VAL A 230 -10.06 -2.70 6.73
CA VAL A 230 -11.21 -3.13 7.56
C VAL A 230 -12.15 -4.08 6.81
N TYR A 231 -12.36 -3.85 5.52
CA TYR A 231 -13.18 -4.73 4.69
C TYR A 231 -12.63 -6.17 4.64
N GLU A 232 -11.31 -6.28 4.55
CA GLU A 232 -10.59 -7.55 4.45
C GLU A 232 -10.42 -8.25 5.79
N LEU A 233 -10.13 -7.49 6.85
CA LEU A 233 -9.66 -8.03 8.14
C LEU A 233 -10.64 -7.85 9.30
N GLY A 234 -11.61 -6.95 9.17
CA GLY A 234 -12.52 -6.59 10.25
C GLY A 234 -13.26 -7.80 10.81
N TRP A 235 -13.76 -8.67 9.94
CA TRP A 235 -14.44 -9.89 10.39
C TRP A 235 -13.52 -10.78 11.23
N ALA A 236 -12.30 -11.05 10.76
CA ALA A 236 -11.37 -11.92 11.48
C ALA A 236 -11.01 -11.34 12.86
N VAL A 237 -10.71 -10.04 12.92
CA VAL A 237 -10.34 -9.32 14.16
C VAL A 237 -11.48 -9.30 15.18
N LEU A 238 -12.73 -9.08 14.74
CA LEU A 238 -13.87 -9.02 15.66
C LEU A 238 -14.29 -10.41 16.18
N HIS A 239 -13.95 -11.49 15.47
CA HIS A 239 -14.33 -12.87 15.81
C HIS A 239 -13.21 -13.71 16.46
N MET A 240 -12.09 -13.07 16.84
CA MET A 240 -11.03 -13.70 17.64
C MET A 240 -11.56 -14.24 18.97
N LYS A 241 -10.93 -15.30 19.49
CA LYS A 241 -11.13 -15.78 20.87
C LYS A 241 -10.43 -14.86 21.87
N HIS A 242 -9.23 -14.42 21.55
CA HIS A 242 -8.41 -13.56 22.40
C HIS A 242 -8.66 -12.11 22.02
N ARG A 243 -9.53 -11.42 22.77
CA ARG A 243 -9.76 -9.99 22.54
C ARG A 243 -8.51 -9.20 22.91
N VAL A 244 -8.07 -8.36 21.98
CA VAL A 244 -7.00 -7.37 22.17
C VAL A 244 -7.54 -5.98 21.94
N PHE A 245 -6.78 -4.95 22.30
CA PHE A 245 -7.11 -3.58 21.93
C PHE A 245 -7.19 -3.47 20.41
N ARG A 246 -8.28 -2.96 19.84
CA ARG A 246 -8.46 -2.95 18.39
C ARG A 246 -9.09 -1.64 17.91
N VAL A 247 -8.41 -1.01 16.97
CA VAL A 247 -8.87 0.21 16.32
C VAL A 247 -8.96 0.02 14.82
N LEU A 248 -10.00 0.58 14.21
CA LEU A 248 -10.10 0.66 12.76
C LEU A 248 -9.51 1.98 12.26
N GLN A 249 -8.75 1.95 11.17
CA GLN A 249 -8.20 3.16 10.57
C GLN A 249 -8.86 3.49 9.23
N LEU A 250 -9.31 4.73 9.10
CA LEU A 250 -9.80 5.27 7.85
C LEU A 250 -8.62 5.78 7.00
N HIS A 251 -8.73 5.60 5.69
CA HIS A 251 -7.74 6.04 4.70
C HIS A 251 -8.34 6.91 3.59
N ASN A 252 -9.66 7.03 3.59
CA ASN A 252 -10.44 7.84 2.66
C ASN A 252 -11.74 8.29 3.36
N ASP A 253 -12.63 8.95 2.64
CA ASP A 253 -13.96 9.26 3.13
C ASP A 253 -14.72 8.00 3.59
N HIS A 254 -15.39 8.12 4.73
CA HIS A 254 -16.18 7.06 5.33
C HIS A 254 -17.59 6.96 4.74
N VAL A 255 -18.00 7.91 3.91
CA VAL A 255 -19.28 7.90 3.17
C VAL A 255 -19.06 7.96 1.65
N ASN A 256 -20.11 7.66 0.89
CA ASN A 256 -20.09 7.73 -0.58
C ASN A 256 -20.46 9.11 -1.14
N ASN A 257 -21.07 9.97 -0.33
CA ASN A 257 -21.44 11.34 -0.72
C ASN A 257 -20.94 12.32 0.36
N PRO A 258 -19.88 13.10 0.08
CA PRO A 258 -19.29 14.02 1.05
C PRO A 258 -20.19 15.23 1.38
N ASP A 259 -21.24 15.49 0.59
CA ASP A 259 -22.19 16.57 0.85
C ASP A 259 -23.16 16.25 2.01
N ASP A 260 -23.26 14.97 2.41
CA ASP A 260 -24.12 14.51 3.50
C ASP A 260 -23.40 13.48 4.38
N MET A 261 -22.48 13.95 5.23
CA MET A 261 -21.72 13.07 6.12
C MET A 261 -22.59 12.33 7.13
N LEU A 262 -23.74 12.90 7.49
CA LEU A 262 -24.58 12.39 8.57
C LEU A 262 -25.42 11.20 8.14
N HIS A 263 -25.95 11.21 6.90
CA HIS A 263 -26.92 10.20 6.45
C HIS A 263 -26.50 9.42 5.21
N SER A 264 -25.47 9.87 4.49
CA SER A 264 -25.01 9.18 3.28
C SER A 264 -24.63 7.71 3.56
N PRO A 265 -24.90 6.79 2.61
CA PRO A 265 -24.41 5.43 2.68
C PRO A 265 -22.90 5.38 2.92
N LEU A 266 -22.48 4.43 3.75
CA LEU A 266 -21.08 4.27 4.10
C LEU A 266 -20.28 3.77 2.89
N ASN A 267 -19.03 4.18 2.84
CA ASN A 267 -18.06 3.63 1.91
C ASN A 267 -17.92 2.12 2.19
N TYR A 268 -18.00 1.30 1.15
CA TYR A 268 -18.01 -0.16 1.26
C TYR A 268 -16.80 -0.71 2.04
N ASN A 269 -15.65 -0.03 1.97
CA ASN A 269 -14.43 -0.43 2.68
C ASN A 269 -14.57 -0.38 4.21
N TYR A 270 -15.47 0.46 4.70
CA TYR A 270 -15.67 0.74 6.11
C TYR A 270 -17.07 0.37 6.59
N ASP A 271 -18.02 0.15 5.69
CA ASP A 271 -19.44 -0.09 5.99
C ASP A 271 -19.63 -1.17 7.06
N TRP A 272 -18.96 -2.32 6.89
CA TRP A 272 -19.04 -3.40 7.87
C TRP A 272 -18.44 -2.99 9.22
N GLY A 273 -17.22 -2.44 9.24
CA GLY A 273 -16.56 -2.04 10.50
C GLY A 273 -17.32 -0.95 11.26
N LEU A 274 -17.82 0.07 10.54
CA LEU A 274 -18.59 1.18 11.09
C LEU A 274 -20.01 0.78 11.52
N LYS A 275 -20.55 -0.35 11.04
CA LYS A 275 -21.79 -0.93 11.58
C LYS A 275 -21.58 -1.73 12.86
N HIS A 276 -20.34 -2.07 13.21
CA HIS A 276 -19.97 -2.84 14.40
C HIS A 276 -19.12 -2.02 15.38
N LEU A 277 -19.34 -0.70 15.46
CA LEU A 277 -18.50 0.22 16.24
C LEU A 277 -18.38 -0.10 17.74
N GLN A 278 -19.39 -0.75 18.32
CA GLN A 278 -19.37 -1.15 19.72
C GLN A 278 -18.34 -2.25 20.02
N ASP A 279 -17.91 -2.99 18.99
CA ASP A 279 -16.92 -4.06 19.14
C ASP A 279 -15.48 -3.54 19.03
N TRP A 280 -15.29 -2.29 18.61
CA TRP A 280 -13.99 -1.63 18.47
C TRP A 280 -13.67 -0.76 19.69
N ASP A 281 -12.39 -0.63 20.01
CA ASP A 281 -11.92 0.29 21.05
C ASP A 281 -11.79 1.73 20.55
N GLY A 282 -11.72 1.92 19.24
CA GLY A 282 -11.76 3.23 18.62
C GLY A 282 -11.66 3.24 17.09
N ILE A 283 -11.80 4.44 16.53
CA ILE A 283 -11.62 4.74 15.10
C ILE A 283 -10.52 5.78 14.97
N ILE A 284 -9.60 5.62 14.01
CA ILE A 284 -8.63 6.64 13.64
C ILE A 284 -9.15 7.40 12.42
N ALA A 285 -9.41 8.70 12.62
CA ALA A 285 -9.63 9.68 11.58
C ALA A 285 -8.30 10.37 11.20
N LEU A 286 -8.16 10.74 9.94
CA LEU A 286 -6.94 11.35 9.43
C LEU A 286 -6.88 12.87 9.64
N THR A 287 -8.04 13.53 9.72
CA THR A 287 -8.13 14.99 9.80
C THR A 287 -9.06 15.46 10.93
N PRO A 288 -8.87 16.68 11.46
CA PRO A 288 -9.81 17.30 12.39
C PRO A 288 -11.26 17.30 11.89
N GLN A 289 -11.47 17.63 10.61
CA GLN A 289 -12.82 17.69 10.04
C GLN A 289 -13.44 16.28 9.94
N GLN A 290 -12.66 15.25 9.58
CA GLN A 290 -13.14 13.87 9.58
C GLN A 290 -13.46 13.36 10.98
N GLN A 291 -12.64 13.71 11.98
CA GLN A 291 -12.93 13.38 13.39
C GLN A 291 -14.26 13.99 13.83
N LYS A 292 -14.52 15.25 13.49
CA LYS A 292 -15.77 15.94 13.82
C LYS A 292 -16.97 15.27 13.14
N ASP A 293 -16.88 14.99 11.84
CA ASP A 293 -17.99 14.39 11.10
C ASP A 293 -18.33 12.97 11.62
N LEU A 294 -17.32 12.20 12.02
CA LEU A 294 -17.52 10.92 12.72
C LEU A 294 -18.14 11.11 14.11
N GLN A 295 -17.73 12.13 14.86
CA GLN A 295 -18.29 12.43 16.18
C GLN A 295 -19.77 12.80 16.08
N ASP A 296 -20.13 13.61 15.09
CA ASP A 296 -21.51 14.04 14.84
C ASP A 296 -22.41 12.85 14.48
N ARG A 297 -21.91 11.90 13.68
CA ARG A 297 -22.67 10.72 13.26
C ARG A 297 -22.68 9.57 14.28
N PHE A 298 -21.53 9.25 14.86
CA PHE A 298 -21.32 8.04 15.65
C PHE A 298 -21.00 8.28 17.12
N GLY A 299 -20.81 9.52 17.56
CA GLY A 299 -20.38 9.85 18.93
C GLY A 299 -21.30 9.31 20.04
N LYS A 300 -22.59 9.14 19.75
CA LYS A 300 -23.56 8.56 20.68
C LYS A 300 -23.36 7.06 20.93
N LEU A 301 -22.58 6.38 20.09
CA LEU A 301 -22.26 4.95 20.25
C LEU A 301 -21.11 4.70 21.23
N GLY A 302 -20.47 5.75 21.76
CA GLY A 302 -19.44 5.65 22.80
C GLY A 302 -18.07 5.16 22.29
N VAL A 303 -17.88 5.02 20.98
CA VAL A 303 -16.58 4.68 20.39
C VAL A 303 -15.65 5.88 20.43
N LYS A 304 -14.40 5.69 20.86
CA LYS A 304 -13.39 6.75 20.88
C LYS A 304 -12.92 7.06 19.45
N ILE A 305 -12.88 8.34 19.09
CA ILE A 305 -12.45 8.79 17.76
C ILE A 305 -11.12 9.53 17.91
N TYR A 306 -10.04 8.88 17.49
CA TYR A 306 -8.71 9.46 17.45
C TYR A 306 -8.52 10.31 16.19
N ARG A 307 -7.63 11.30 16.29
CA ARG A 307 -7.16 12.08 15.14
C ARG A 307 -5.67 11.85 15.00
N ILE A 308 -5.28 11.02 14.02
CA ILE A 308 -3.89 10.71 13.75
C ILE A 308 -3.67 10.77 12.23
N PRO A 309 -2.86 11.72 11.72
CA PRO A 309 -2.62 11.83 10.30
C PRO A 309 -1.87 10.60 9.77
N GLY A 310 -2.20 10.20 8.55
CA GLY A 310 -1.44 9.19 7.79
C GLY A 310 -0.05 9.66 7.35
N PRO A 311 0.13 10.88 6.81
CA PRO A 311 1.46 11.38 6.46
C PRO A 311 2.29 11.70 7.69
N ILE A 312 3.59 11.41 7.57
CA ILE A 312 4.64 11.72 8.53
C ILE A 312 5.80 12.30 7.73
N VAL A 313 6.28 13.47 8.15
CA VAL A 313 7.45 14.14 7.57
C VAL A 313 8.68 13.77 8.40
N PRO A 314 9.65 13.03 7.84
CA PRO A 314 10.85 12.64 8.57
C PRO A 314 11.70 13.85 9.00
N ALA A 315 12.36 13.77 10.15
CA ALA A 315 13.30 14.80 10.58
C ALA A 315 14.40 15.07 9.54
N ALA A 316 14.84 14.02 8.81
CA ALA A 316 15.81 14.17 7.73
C ALA A 316 15.34 15.06 6.57
N VAL A 317 14.03 15.22 6.39
CA VAL A 317 13.43 16.15 5.39
C VAL A 317 13.33 17.55 5.99
N ILE A 318 12.82 17.67 7.22
CA ILE A 318 12.70 18.95 7.95
C ILE A 318 14.07 19.63 8.13
N ASP A 319 15.07 18.88 8.58
CA ASP A 319 16.42 19.39 8.86
C ASP A 319 17.23 19.62 7.58
N LYS A 320 16.74 19.16 6.42
CA LYS A 320 17.43 19.34 5.14
C LYS A 320 17.43 20.82 4.79
N ARG A 321 18.58 21.31 4.32
CA ARG A 321 18.69 22.68 3.83
C ARG A 321 17.68 22.91 2.69
N HIS A 322 16.84 23.93 2.86
CA HIS A 322 15.85 24.32 1.87
C HIS A 322 16.49 24.57 0.50
N VAL A 323 15.85 24.06 -0.55
CA VAL A 323 16.22 24.39 -1.93
C VAL A 323 15.77 25.82 -2.22
N PRO A 324 16.70 26.75 -2.54
CA PRO A 324 16.30 28.12 -2.88
C PRO A 324 15.36 28.12 -4.07
N PHE A 325 14.20 28.78 -3.95
CA PHE A 325 13.14 28.72 -4.97
C PHE A 325 13.62 29.08 -6.38
N LYS A 326 14.55 30.03 -6.50
CA LYS A 326 15.17 30.45 -7.78
C LYS A 326 16.01 29.37 -8.50
N LYS A 327 16.36 28.28 -7.81
CA LYS A 327 17.11 27.15 -8.38
C LYS A 327 16.21 26.07 -8.98
N ARG A 328 14.90 26.10 -8.68
CA ARG A 328 13.89 25.21 -9.25
C ARG A 328 13.70 25.49 -10.73
N THR A 329 13.24 24.50 -11.48
CA THR A 329 12.93 24.64 -12.90
C THR A 329 11.72 25.57 -13.07
N LYS A 330 11.94 26.68 -13.76
CA LYS A 330 10.91 27.72 -13.92
C LYS A 330 9.67 27.16 -14.61
N LYS A 331 8.49 27.45 -14.03
CA LYS A 331 7.17 27.08 -14.52
C LYS A 331 6.98 25.57 -14.73
N GLN A 332 7.78 24.77 -14.03
CA GLN A 332 7.61 23.33 -13.92
C GLN A 332 6.52 23.04 -12.88
N VAL A 333 5.44 22.46 -13.36
CA VAL A 333 4.31 22.01 -12.55
C VAL A 333 4.34 20.49 -12.48
N VAL A 334 4.06 19.95 -11.30
CA VAL A 334 4.01 18.50 -11.09
C VAL A 334 2.69 18.06 -10.47
N MET A 335 2.27 16.86 -10.83
CA MET A 335 1.22 16.12 -10.12
C MET A 335 1.74 14.73 -9.81
N VAL A 336 1.85 14.43 -8.50
CA VAL A 336 2.32 13.13 -8.01
C VAL A 336 1.12 12.37 -7.43
N ALA A 337 0.58 11.45 -8.23
CA ALA A 337 -0.55 10.60 -7.85
C ALA A 337 -0.71 9.45 -8.86
N ARG A 338 -1.31 8.33 -8.42
CA ARG A 338 -1.79 7.30 -9.36
C ARG A 338 -2.73 7.93 -10.40
N LEU A 339 -2.61 7.50 -11.65
CA LEU A 339 -3.48 7.93 -12.73
C LEU A 339 -4.84 7.26 -12.54
N SER A 340 -5.84 8.02 -12.10
CA SER A 340 -7.14 7.46 -11.73
C SER A 340 -8.23 8.55 -11.72
N PRO A 341 -9.49 8.21 -12.06
CA PRO A 341 -10.55 9.21 -12.22
C PRO A 341 -10.79 10.10 -10.99
N GLU A 342 -10.57 9.58 -9.78
CA GLU A 342 -10.73 10.34 -8.54
C GLU A 342 -9.71 11.48 -8.37
N LYS A 343 -8.56 11.41 -9.04
CA LYS A 343 -7.51 12.44 -8.99
C LYS A 343 -7.71 13.55 -10.02
N GLN A 344 -8.68 13.40 -10.93
CA GLN A 344 -9.05 14.36 -11.98
C GLN A 344 -7.86 14.90 -12.81
N GLN A 345 -6.91 14.04 -13.20
CA GLN A 345 -5.87 14.42 -14.16
C GLN A 345 -6.49 14.97 -15.46
N ASP A 346 -7.64 14.45 -15.87
CA ASP A 346 -8.36 14.90 -17.04
C ASP A 346 -8.88 16.34 -16.91
N HIS A 347 -9.27 16.79 -15.71
CA HIS A 347 -9.64 18.19 -15.45
C HIS A 347 -8.42 19.10 -15.58
N LEU A 348 -7.27 18.69 -15.02
CA LEU A 348 -6.03 19.47 -15.14
C LEU A 348 -5.58 19.58 -16.60
N LEU A 349 -5.66 18.50 -17.37
CA LEU A 349 -5.34 18.52 -18.80
C LEU A 349 -6.27 19.45 -19.59
N LYS A 350 -7.58 19.47 -19.27
CA LYS A 350 -8.56 20.38 -19.90
C LYS A 350 -8.36 21.86 -19.51
N ALA A 351 -7.82 22.12 -18.32
CA ALA A 351 -7.44 23.47 -17.88
C ALA A 351 -6.17 23.98 -18.58
N TRP A 352 -5.29 23.07 -19.00
CA TRP A 352 -3.93 23.38 -19.45
C TRP A 352 -3.83 24.27 -20.70
N PRO A 353 -4.71 24.17 -21.73
CA PRO A 353 -4.70 25.10 -22.87
C PRO A 353 -4.81 26.57 -22.45
N GLN A 354 -5.65 26.88 -21.46
CA GLN A 354 -5.78 28.24 -20.93
C GLN A 354 -4.50 28.68 -20.19
N VAL A 355 -3.85 27.76 -19.48
CA VAL A 355 -2.54 28.02 -18.84
C VAL A 355 -1.50 28.37 -19.89
N LEU A 356 -1.36 27.58 -20.95
CA LEU A 356 -0.40 27.82 -22.02
C LEU A 356 -0.67 29.11 -22.81
N ALA A 357 -1.93 29.52 -22.94
CA ALA A 357 -2.27 30.80 -23.57
C ALA A 357 -1.69 32.00 -22.79
N ALA A 358 -1.63 31.92 -21.47
CA ALA A 358 -1.11 32.99 -20.60
C ALA A 358 0.37 32.79 -20.19
N VAL A 359 0.86 31.55 -20.17
CA VAL A 359 2.20 31.15 -19.76
C VAL A 359 2.74 30.09 -20.74
N PRO A 360 3.19 30.50 -21.96
CA PRO A 360 3.48 29.57 -23.07
C PRO A 360 4.61 28.56 -22.84
N ASP A 361 5.48 28.82 -21.89
CA ASP A 361 6.63 28.01 -21.50
C ASP A 361 6.36 27.11 -20.28
N ALA A 362 5.13 27.08 -19.75
CA ALA A 362 4.76 26.18 -18.66
C ALA A 362 4.87 24.71 -19.07
N LYS A 363 5.30 23.87 -18.13
CA LYS A 363 5.43 22.41 -18.28
C LYS A 363 4.65 21.69 -17.17
N LEU A 364 4.06 20.55 -17.51
CA LEU A 364 3.28 19.72 -16.61
C LEU A 364 3.77 18.27 -16.65
N ASP A 365 4.23 17.80 -15.50
CA ASP A 365 4.74 16.44 -15.35
C ASP A 365 3.85 15.62 -14.41
N PHE A 366 3.35 14.50 -14.92
CA PHE A 366 2.62 13.51 -14.14
C PHE A 366 3.55 12.38 -13.68
N TRP A 367 3.57 12.14 -12.38
CA TRP A 367 4.29 11.04 -11.75
C TRP A 367 3.29 10.08 -11.09
N GLY A 368 3.32 8.83 -11.53
CA GLY A 368 2.38 7.78 -11.16
C GLY A 368 1.99 6.91 -12.36
N TYR A 369 1.25 5.85 -12.11
CA TYR A 369 0.79 4.90 -13.12
C TYR A 369 -0.71 4.63 -12.98
N ALA A 370 -1.34 4.15 -14.05
CA ALA A 370 -2.73 3.68 -14.03
C ALA A 370 -2.77 2.19 -13.71
N ASN A 371 -3.81 1.76 -12.97
CA ASN A 371 -4.10 0.33 -12.77
C ASN A 371 -5.00 -0.24 -13.88
N ASP A 372 -5.57 0.64 -14.70
CA ASP A 372 -6.52 0.37 -15.77
C ASP A 372 -6.13 1.17 -17.03
N ASP A 373 -7.02 1.22 -18.00
CA ASP A 373 -6.84 1.93 -19.27
C ASP A 373 -7.04 3.46 -19.16
N PHE A 374 -7.04 4.04 -17.96
CA PHE A 374 -7.23 5.47 -17.78
C PHE A 374 -6.07 6.30 -18.38
N ASP A 375 -4.86 5.76 -18.41
CA ASP A 375 -3.71 6.35 -19.11
C ASP A 375 -3.99 6.61 -20.59
N LYS A 376 -4.68 5.70 -21.28
CA LYS A 376 -5.10 5.87 -22.69
C LYS A 376 -6.08 7.03 -22.84
N THR A 377 -6.96 7.22 -21.85
CA THR A 377 -7.92 8.33 -21.82
C THR A 377 -7.18 9.67 -21.66
N LEU A 378 -6.21 9.75 -20.76
CA LEU A 378 -5.38 10.94 -20.57
C LEU A 378 -4.54 11.28 -21.81
N ASN A 379 -3.91 10.28 -22.43
CA ASN A 379 -3.15 10.47 -23.68
C ASN A 379 -4.04 10.96 -24.82
N LYS A 380 -5.30 10.50 -24.89
CA LYS A 380 -6.28 10.99 -25.87
C LYS A 380 -6.58 12.48 -25.64
N ILE A 381 -6.81 12.90 -24.40
CA ILE A 381 -7.06 14.32 -24.06
C ILE A 381 -5.84 15.18 -24.44
N VAL A 382 -4.62 14.75 -24.09
CA VAL A 382 -3.38 15.48 -24.46
C VAL A 382 -3.28 15.72 -25.96
N LYS A 383 -3.68 14.72 -26.77
CA LYS A 383 -3.70 14.84 -28.23
C LYS A 383 -4.81 15.77 -28.72
N GLU A 384 -6.02 15.63 -28.19
CA GLU A 384 -7.20 16.43 -28.58
C GLU A 384 -7.01 17.92 -28.24
N GLU A 385 -6.44 18.22 -27.08
CA GLU A 385 -6.13 19.58 -26.63
C GLU A 385 -4.86 20.17 -27.27
N GLY A 386 -4.09 19.35 -28.00
CA GLY A 386 -2.87 19.80 -28.69
C GLY A 386 -1.69 20.14 -27.77
N ILE A 387 -1.67 19.66 -26.53
CA ILE A 387 -0.72 20.06 -25.47
C ILE A 387 0.51 19.13 -25.31
N ASN A 388 0.72 18.23 -26.27
CA ASN A 388 1.75 17.18 -26.27
C ASN A 388 3.18 17.68 -25.99
N SER A 389 3.52 18.91 -26.36
CA SER A 389 4.86 19.49 -26.16
C SER A 389 5.11 20.01 -24.73
N SER A 390 4.06 20.06 -23.90
CA SER A 390 4.09 20.65 -22.56
C SER A 390 3.74 19.67 -21.44
N VAL A 391 3.25 18.47 -21.78
CA VAL A 391 2.81 17.45 -20.82
C VAL A 391 3.68 16.20 -20.95
N THR A 392 4.20 15.71 -19.83
CA THR A 392 4.99 14.47 -19.78
C THR A 392 4.44 13.50 -18.72
N PHE A 393 4.34 12.21 -19.05
CA PHE A 393 4.02 11.14 -18.11
C PHE A 393 5.28 10.33 -17.83
N HIS A 394 5.77 10.37 -16.59
CA HIS A 394 7.04 9.73 -16.21
C HIS A 394 6.88 8.31 -15.63
N GLY A 395 5.66 7.92 -15.28
CA GLY A 395 5.41 6.66 -14.58
C GLY A 395 5.75 6.75 -13.09
N TYR A 396 5.98 5.59 -12.47
CA TYR A 396 6.31 5.49 -11.05
C TYR A 396 7.78 5.86 -10.78
N THR A 397 8.05 6.56 -9.67
CA THR A 397 9.41 6.89 -9.20
C THR A 397 9.62 6.44 -7.77
N ASP A 398 10.84 5.97 -7.47
CA ASP A 398 11.30 5.69 -6.11
C ASP A 398 12.01 6.91 -5.47
N ASP A 399 12.35 7.93 -6.26
CA ASP A 399 12.94 9.19 -5.80
C ASP A 399 11.97 10.35 -6.03
N VAL A 400 10.91 10.40 -5.22
CA VAL A 400 9.91 11.47 -5.29
C VAL A 400 10.45 12.81 -4.75
N ASN A 401 11.47 12.77 -3.90
CA ASN A 401 12.05 13.96 -3.29
C ASN A 401 12.69 14.87 -4.34
N SER A 402 13.40 14.31 -5.33
CA SER A 402 13.98 15.10 -6.41
C SER A 402 12.92 15.74 -7.33
N VAL A 403 11.79 15.04 -7.53
CA VAL A 403 10.64 15.59 -8.27
C VAL A 403 10.10 16.84 -7.60
N TYR A 404 9.94 16.80 -6.26
CA TYR A 404 9.50 17.97 -5.51
C TYR A 404 10.57 19.07 -5.55
N GLU A 405 11.83 18.75 -5.30
CA GLU A 405 12.91 19.75 -5.25
C GLU A 405 13.17 20.49 -6.58
N ASP A 406 12.82 19.90 -7.71
CA ASP A 406 12.95 20.53 -9.03
C ASP A 406 11.76 21.42 -9.42
N ALA A 407 10.53 21.04 -9.06
CA ALA A 407 9.32 21.72 -9.49
C ALA A 407 9.04 23.03 -8.73
N GLN A 408 8.26 23.94 -9.33
CA GLN A 408 7.83 25.20 -8.71
C GLN A 408 6.41 25.17 -8.14
N LEU A 409 5.59 24.21 -8.55
CA LEU A 409 4.18 24.12 -8.16
C LEU A 409 3.71 22.67 -8.18
N LEU A 410 3.02 22.23 -7.14
CA LEU A 410 2.27 20.98 -7.15
C LEU A 410 0.79 21.26 -7.36
N ILE A 411 0.12 20.44 -8.17
CA ILE A 411 -1.34 20.49 -8.33
C ILE A 411 -1.94 19.12 -8.03
N LEU A 412 -3.01 19.10 -7.24
CA LEU A 412 -3.81 17.91 -6.96
C LEU A 412 -5.31 18.26 -6.96
N PRO A 413 -5.97 18.27 -8.13
CA PRO A 413 -7.38 18.63 -8.24
C PRO A 413 -8.27 17.41 -7.95
N SER A 414 -7.97 16.63 -6.93
CA SER A 414 -8.76 15.44 -6.60
C SER A 414 -10.21 15.80 -6.26
N ARG A 415 -11.13 14.85 -6.46
CA ARG A 415 -12.53 14.97 -6.00
C ARG A 415 -12.83 14.22 -4.70
N ALA A 416 -11.94 13.31 -4.29
CA ALA A 416 -12.08 12.53 -3.07
C ALA A 416 -10.69 12.17 -2.51
N GLU A 417 -10.49 12.43 -1.22
CA GLU A 417 -9.25 12.16 -0.48
C GLU A 417 -9.55 11.90 1.00
N GLY A 418 -8.64 11.23 1.70
CA GLY A 418 -8.64 11.16 3.18
C GLY A 418 -7.71 12.23 3.78
N LEU A 419 -6.42 12.07 3.56
CA LEU A 419 -5.39 13.08 3.79
C LEU A 419 -4.24 12.78 2.82
N PRO A 420 -4.10 13.53 1.71
CA PRO A 420 -3.19 13.16 0.64
C PRO A 420 -1.72 13.21 1.09
N LEU A 421 -1.03 12.06 1.02
CA LEU A 421 0.40 11.99 1.32
C LEU A 421 1.22 12.95 0.44
N SER A 422 0.91 13.00 -0.85
CA SER A 422 1.66 13.82 -1.81
C SER A 422 1.54 15.32 -1.56
N LEU A 423 0.45 15.81 -0.95
CA LEU A 423 0.34 17.22 -0.55
C LEU A 423 1.29 17.51 0.62
N VAL A 424 1.30 16.67 1.65
CA VAL A 424 2.20 16.85 2.81
C VAL A 424 3.67 16.68 2.42
N GLU A 425 3.97 15.71 1.57
CA GLU A 425 5.33 15.51 1.05
C GLU A 425 5.78 16.75 0.24
N ALA A 426 4.97 17.23 -0.71
CA ALA A 426 5.30 18.43 -1.47
C ALA A 426 5.46 19.68 -0.58
N GLN A 427 4.58 19.86 0.41
CA GLN A 427 4.67 20.96 1.37
C GLN A 427 5.99 20.89 2.16
N SER A 428 6.42 19.69 2.58
CA SER A 428 7.70 19.50 3.30
C SER A 428 8.95 19.77 2.45
N HIS A 429 8.81 19.75 1.13
CA HIS A 429 9.82 20.21 0.18
C HIS A 429 9.63 21.67 -0.24
N GLY A 430 8.73 22.42 0.42
CA GLY A 430 8.49 23.83 0.17
C GLY A 430 7.81 24.13 -1.16
N LEU A 431 7.01 23.21 -1.72
CA LEU A 431 6.26 23.51 -2.94
C LEU A 431 4.97 24.22 -2.57
N PRO A 432 4.67 25.37 -3.21
CA PRO A 432 3.32 25.87 -3.25
C PRO A 432 2.37 24.85 -3.88
N ILE A 433 1.14 24.80 -3.38
CA ILE A 433 0.15 23.78 -3.78
C ILE A 433 -1.12 24.42 -4.32
N ILE A 434 -1.68 23.88 -5.41
CA ILE A 434 -3.08 24.09 -5.78
C ILE A 434 -3.85 22.78 -5.61
N ALA A 435 -4.91 22.79 -4.82
CA ALA A 435 -5.75 21.61 -4.60
C ALA A 435 -7.23 22.00 -4.54
N ASN A 436 -8.12 21.07 -4.89
CA ASN A 436 -9.55 21.31 -4.70
C ASN A 436 -9.91 21.31 -3.21
N ASP A 437 -10.76 22.24 -2.79
CA ASP A 437 -11.37 22.25 -1.45
C ASP A 437 -12.45 21.18 -1.38
N ILE A 438 -12.05 20.00 -0.92
CA ILE A 438 -12.91 18.82 -0.75
C ILE A 438 -12.73 18.25 0.64
N LYS A 439 -13.76 17.53 1.11
CA LYS A 439 -13.60 16.62 2.24
C LYS A 439 -12.84 15.37 1.76
N TYR A 440 -11.71 15.00 2.35
CA TYR A 440 -10.93 15.66 3.41
C TYR A 440 -9.47 15.82 3.01
N GLY A 441 -8.72 16.67 3.71
CA GLY A 441 -7.27 16.73 3.60
C GLY A 441 -6.72 17.99 2.94
N PRO A 442 -7.15 18.42 1.73
CA PRO A 442 -6.59 19.60 1.08
C PRO A 442 -6.55 20.85 1.98
N SER A 443 -7.64 21.16 2.67
CA SER A 443 -7.72 22.30 3.60
C SER A 443 -7.05 22.07 4.97
N ASP A 444 -6.65 20.84 5.28
CA ASP A 444 -5.82 20.51 6.45
C ASP A 444 -4.32 20.66 6.15
N VAL A 445 -3.94 20.56 4.86
CA VAL A 445 -2.56 20.71 4.41
C VAL A 445 -2.31 22.13 3.94
N VAL A 446 -3.10 22.63 2.98
CA VAL A 446 -2.92 23.93 2.33
C VAL A 446 -3.63 25.03 3.12
N ILE A 447 -2.89 26.08 3.48
CA ILE A 447 -3.42 27.32 4.01
C ILE A 447 -3.65 28.29 2.84
N ASP A 448 -4.92 28.47 2.48
CA ASP A 448 -5.30 29.26 1.30
C ASP A 448 -4.69 30.67 1.32
N GLN A 449 -4.19 31.10 0.15
CA GLN A 449 -3.41 32.32 -0.10
C GLN A 449 -2.05 32.43 0.60
N GLN A 450 -1.70 31.55 1.54
CA GLN A 450 -0.44 31.60 2.31
C GLN A 450 0.64 30.70 1.73
N ASP A 451 0.37 29.40 1.59
CA ASP A 451 1.30 28.40 1.06
C ASP A 451 0.75 27.71 -0.21
N GLY A 452 -0.44 28.11 -0.65
CA GLY A 452 -1.09 27.56 -1.82
C GLY A 452 -2.42 28.23 -2.12
N LEU A 453 -3.20 27.61 -2.99
CA LEU A 453 -4.57 28.00 -3.32
C LEU A 453 -5.52 26.81 -3.26
N LEU A 454 -6.68 27.02 -2.67
CA LEU A 454 -7.79 26.07 -2.72
C LEU A 454 -8.78 26.44 -3.83
N THR A 455 -9.06 25.49 -4.72
CA THR A 455 -9.98 25.66 -5.86
C THR A 455 -11.29 24.91 -5.63
N LYS A 456 -12.34 25.27 -6.37
CA LYS A 456 -13.61 24.55 -6.29
C LYS A 456 -13.54 23.25 -7.10
N ASN A 457 -13.93 22.12 -6.52
CA ASN A 457 -14.01 20.86 -7.25
C ASN A 457 -14.91 20.97 -8.49
N GLY A 458 -14.42 20.48 -9.63
CA GLY A 458 -15.10 20.52 -10.92
C GLY A 458 -15.01 21.85 -11.67
N ASP A 459 -14.43 22.90 -11.08
CA ASP A 459 -14.25 24.21 -11.72
C ASP A 459 -12.91 24.26 -12.50
N ILE A 460 -12.95 23.81 -13.76
CA ILE A 460 -11.78 23.74 -14.65
C ILE A 460 -11.22 25.14 -14.94
N ASP A 461 -12.08 26.13 -15.16
CA ASP A 461 -11.68 27.50 -15.45
C ASP A 461 -11.05 28.16 -14.21
N GLY A 462 -11.65 27.94 -13.03
CA GLY A 462 -11.09 28.38 -11.75
C GLY A 462 -9.72 27.75 -11.47
N LEU A 463 -9.56 26.46 -11.78
CA LEU A 463 -8.26 25.78 -11.69
C LEU A 463 -7.22 26.43 -12.61
N ALA A 464 -7.54 26.65 -13.89
CA ALA A 464 -6.63 27.31 -14.83
C ALA A 464 -6.22 28.72 -14.36
N GLN A 465 -7.18 29.52 -13.89
CA GLN A 465 -6.93 30.87 -13.37
C GLN A 465 -6.00 30.87 -12.16
N ALA A 466 -6.19 29.93 -11.22
CA ALA A 466 -5.32 29.77 -10.07
C ALA A 466 -3.88 29.44 -10.49
N ILE A 467 -3.70 28.55 -11.46
CA ILE A 467 -2.39 28.18 -12.01
C ILE A 467 -1.70 29.39 -12.64
N VAL A 468 -2.40 30.09 -13.54
CA VAL A 468 -1.86 31.28 -14.23
C VAL A 468 -1.45 32.35 -13.22
N ARG A 469 -2.30 32.62 -12.22
CA ARG A 469 -2.04 33.62 -11.17
C ARG A 469 -0.73 33.33 -10.44
N LEU A 470 -0.48 32.07 -10.07
CA LEU A 470 0.77 31.72 -9.37
C LEU A 470 1.97 31.70 -10.30
N LEU A 471 1.87 31.11 -11.49
CA LEU A 471 3.02 30.99 -12.40
C LEU A 471 3.53 32.35 -12.92
N GLN A 472 2.67 33.37 -12.99
CA GLN A 472 3.05 34.73 -13.37
C GLN A 472 3.71 35.54 -12.25
N ASP A 473 3.57 35.12 -10.99
CA ASP A 473 4.07 35.84 -9.80
C ASP A 473 5.12 35.02 -9.05
N GLN A 474 6.36 35.13 -9.52
CA GLN A 474 7.51 34.36 -8.99
C GLN A 474 7.90 34.77 -7.57
N GLU A 475 7.68 36.04 -7.19
CA GLU A 475 7.95 36.51 -5.83
C GLU A 475 6.94 35.90 -4.86
N ARG A 476 5.66 35.90 -5.23
CA ARG A 476 4.63 35.24 -4.44
C ARG A 476 4.85 33.74 -4.30
N LEU A 477 5.22 33.05 -5.38
CA LEU A 477 5.55 31.63 -5.32
C LEU A 477 6.74 31.37 -4.37
N ALA A 478 7.78 32.20 -4.41
CA ALA A 478 8.91 32.08 -3.49
C ALA A 478 8.49 32.32 -2.03
N GLN A 479 7.60 33.28 -1.76
CA GLN A 479 7.06 33.51 -0.42
C GLN A 479 6.19 32.35 0.07
N MET A 480 5.34 31.80 -0.79
CA MET A 480 4.53 30.62 -0.51
C MET A 480 5.42 29.39 -0.23
N SER A 481 6.56 29.29 -0.91
CA SER A 481 7.52 28.20 -0.73
C SER A 481 8.12 28.18 0.69
N GLU A 482 8.51 29.34 1.22
CA GLU A 482 9.01 29.44 2.60
C GLU A 482 7.91 29.14 3.63
N ASN A 483 6.67 29.57 3.36
CA ASN A 483 5.53 29.23 4.21
C ASN A 483 5.25 27.72 4.20
N ALA A 484 5.29 27.08 3.02
CA ALA A 484 5.10 25.64 2.89
C ALA A 484 6.09 24.83 3.75
N TYR A 485 7.39 25.20 3.76
CA TYR A 485 8.35 24.57 4.66
C TYR A 485 7.93 24.69 6.13
N ALA A 486 7.59 25.91 6.58
CA ALA A 486 7.17 26.14 7.95
C ALA A 486 5.87 25.39 8.33
N ASP A 487 4.93 25.31 7.38
CA ASP A 487 3.62 24.67 7.57
C ASP A 487 3.72 23.14 7.65
N SER A 488 4.73 22.55 6.99
CA SER A 488 4.98 21.10 7.02
C SER A 488 5.30 20.54 8.41
N GLU A 489 5.78 21.38 9.33
CA GLU A 489 6.10 21.00 10.72
C GLU A 489 4.93 20.38 11.46
N ARG A 490 3.68 20.69 11.08
CA ARG A 490 2.47 20.06 11.66
C ARG A 490 2.50 18.53 11.57
N TYR A 491 3.15 18.01 10.53
CA TYR A 491 3.24 16.59 10.23
C TYR A 491 4.61 15.99 10.57
N SER A 492 5.47 16.72 11.30
CA SER A 492 6.77 16.21 11.74
C SER A 492 6.63 15.00 12.67
N GLU A 493 7.63 14.13 12.65
CA GLU A 493 7.64 12.92 13.48
C GLU A 493 7.30 13.17 14.97
N PRO A 494 7.83 14.20 15.68
CA PRO A 494 7.46 14.46 17.07
C PRO A 494 5.97 14.81 17.24
N ASN A 495 5.40 15.60 16.34
CA ASN A 495 4.02 16.02 16.40
C ASN A 495 3.05 14.85 16.14
N VAL A 496 3.37 14.01 15.16
CA VAL A 496 2.56 12.81 14.87
C VAL A 496 2.71 11.76 15.97
N MET A 497 3.92 11.55 16.51
CA MET A 497 4.14 10.60 17.60
C MET A 497 3.38 10.99 18.88
N LYS A 498 3.23 12.28 19.16
CA LYS A 498 2.41 12.76 20.28
C LYS A 498 0.96 12.24 20.19
N LEU A 499 0.38 12.24 18.98
CA LEU A 499 -0.98 11.73 18.75
C LEU A 499 -1.06 10.21 18.89
N TRP A 500 -0.02 9.49 18.44
CA TRP A 500 0.08 8.04 18.67
C TRP A 500 0.22 7.67 20.15
N ASN A 501 0.92 8.48 20.94
CA ASN A 501 1.10 8.23 22.37
C ASN A 501 -0.23 8.23 23.14
N GLU A 502 -1.22 9.02 22.72
CA GLU A 502 -2.56 8.99 23.31
C GLU A 502 -3.19 7.60 23.13
N LEU A 503 -3.19 7.08 21.90
CA LEU A 503 -3.71 5.75 21.58
C LEU A 503 -2.93 4.63 22.28
N VAL A 504 -1.60 4.73 22.33
CA VAL A 504 -0.74 3.76 23.03
C VAL A 504 -1.02 3.76 24.54
N ALA A 505 -1.32 4.92 25.13
CA ALA A 505 -1.71 5.00 26.54
C ALA A 505 -3.06 4.30 26.78
N ASP A 506 -4.09 4.59 25.97
CA ASP A 506 -5.40 3.93 26.07
C ASP A 506 -5.30 2.39 25.89
N MET A 507 -4.43 1.94 24.98
CA MET A 507 -4.16 0.51 24.80
C MET A 507 -3.58 -0.12 26.07
N LYS A 508 -2.67 0.59 26.75
CA LYS A 508 -2.04 0.08 27.98
C LYS A 508 -3.05 0.01 29.12
N GLU A 509 -3.84 1.06 29.32
CA GLU A 509 -4.89 1.11 30.34
C GLU A 509 -5.89 -0.03 30.17
N LYS A 510 -6.39 -0.25 28.94
CA LYS A 510 -7.32 -1.37 28.65
C LYS A 510 -6.70 -2.76 28.73
N GLY A 511 -5.38 -2.87 28.64
CA GLY A 511 -4.69 -4.16 28.75
C GLY A 511 -4.48 -4.60 30.20
N GLU A 512 -4.66 -3.69 31.16
CA GLU A 512 -4.60 -3.96 32.60
C GLU A 512 -5.97 -4.34 33.19
N GLU A 513 -7.07 -4.03 32.48
CA GLU A 513 -8.46 -4.43 32.77
C GLU A 513 -8.77 -5.85 32.28
#